data_AF-A0A842SZ28-F1
#
_entry.id   AF-A0A842SZ28-F1
#
_cell.length_a   1.000
_cell.length_b   1.000
_cell.length_c   1.000
_cell.angle_alpha   90.00
_cell.angle_beta   90.00
_cell.angle_gamma   90.00
#
_symmetry.space_group_name_H-M   'P 1'
#
loop_
_entity.id
_entity.type
_entity.pdbx_description
1 polymer ?
#
loop_
_entity_poly.entity_id
_entity_poly.type
_entity_poly.pdbx_seq_one_letter_code
_entity_poly.pdbx_strand_id
1 'polypeptide(L)'
;MAQKKDEKISQGLAIAALLLNVLVLPGLGSIIGGKMKEGIIQLVLTVVSIPLMFILIGFPLALGMWIWALVTGIQILKEAE
;
A
#
# COMPACT_ATOMS: atom_id res chain seq x y z
N MET A 1 -6.22 4.64 -29.47
CA MET A 1 -6.06 4.68 -28.01
C MET A 1 -5.60 3.29 -27.59
N ALA A 2 -4.30 3.12 -27.32
CA ALA A 2 -3.71 1.80 -27.10
C ALA A 2 -4.31 1.15 -25.84
N GLN A 3 -4.88 -0.04 -26.00
CA GLN A 3 -5.21 -0.93 -24.88
C GLN A 3 -3.93 -1.15 -24.07
N LYS A 4 -3.86 -0.60 -22.86
CA LYS A 4 -2.81 -0.93 -21.91
C LYS A 4 -3.13 -2.35 -21.44
N LYS A 5 -2.45 -3.33 -22.05
CA LYS A 5 -2.53 -4.74 -21.74
C LYS A 5 -2.41 -4.88 -20.22
N ASP A 6 -3.41 -5.48 -19.57
CA ASP A 6 -3.34 -5.92 -18.19
C ASP A 6 -2.25 -7.00 -18.12
N GLU A 7 -0.98 -6.58 -18.03
CA GLU A 7 0.10 -7.48 -17.67
C GLU A 7 -0.19 -7.93 -16.25
N LYS A 8 -0.61 -9.19 -16.12
CA LYS A 8 -0.72 -9.86 -14.83
C LYS A 8 0.58 -9.60 -14.07
N ILE A 9 0.45 -9.00 -12.89
CA ILE A 9 1.57 -8.73 -12.01
C ILE A 9 2.27 -10.07 -11.72
N SER A 10 3.59 -10.11 -11.86
CA SER A 10 4.33 -11.34 -11.53
C SER A 10 4.25 -11.59 -10.03
N GLN A 11 4.19 -12.87 -9.64
CA GLN A 11 4.17 -13.28 -8.24
C GLN A 11 5.32 -12.66 -7.43
N GLY A 12 6.52 -12.57 -8.03
CA GLY A 12 7.67 -11.91 -7.40
C GLY A 12 7.45 -10.41 -7.14
N LEU A 13 6.84 -9.69 -8.09
CA LEU A 13 6.52 -8.27 -7.91
C LEU A 13 5.42 -8.07 -6.87
N ALA A 14 4.43 -8.97 -6.80
CA ALA A 14 3.39 -8.92 -5.78
C ALA A 14 3.94 -9.17 -4.36
N ILE A 15 4.88 -10.12 -4.21
CA ILE A 15 5.58 -10.34 -2.93
C ILE A 15 6.39 -9.09 -2.55
N ALA A 16 7.14 -8.52 -3.51
CA ALA A 16 7.90 -7.30 -3.27
C ALA A 16 6.98 -6.12 -2.86
N ALA A 17 5.84 -5.97 -3.52
CA ALA A 17 4.82 -4.98 -3.16
C ALA A 17 4.30 -5.18 -1.74
N LEU A 18 3.95 -6.41 -1.35
CA LEU A 18 3.52 -6.70 0.03
C LEU A 18 4.60 -6.32 1.05
N LEU A 19 5.85 -6.73 0.82
CA LEU A 19 6.96 -6.43 1.73
C LEU A 19 7.21 -4.93 1.85
N LEU A 20 7.14 -4.18 0.76
CA LEU A 20 7.29 -2.73 0.77
C LEU A 20 6.19 -2.04 1.59
N ASN A 21 4.94 -2.49 1.46
CA ASN A 21 3.82 -1.95 2.24
C ASN A 21 3.94 -2.20 3.74
N VAL A 22 4.48 -3.36 4.15
CA VAL A 22 4.50 -3.77 5.55
C VAL A 22 5.78 -3.35 6.26
N LEU A 23 6.95 -3.51 5.62
CA LEU A 23 8.25 -3.30 6.26
C LEU A 23 8.81 -1.90 6.06
N VAL A 24 8.48 -1.24 4.94
CA VAL A 24 9.09 0.05 4.58
C VAL A 24 8.14 1.19 4.85
N LEU A 25 7.02 1.24 4.12
CA LEU A 25 6.06 2.32 4.26
C LEU A 25 4.69 1.93 3.69
N PRO A 26 3.59 2.11 4.44
CA PRO A 26 2.25 1.91 3.93
C PRO A 26 1.98 2.78 2.69
N GLY A 27 1.66 2.13 1.56
CA GLY A 27 1.29 2.80 0.31
C GLY A 27 2.33 2.67 -0.81
N LEU A 28 3.61 2.50 -0.50
CA LEU A 28 4.65 2.32 -1.54
C LEU A 28 4.43 1.03 -2.34
N GLY A 29 4.20 -0.07 -1.63
CA GLY A 29 3.91 -1.36 -2.23
C GLY A 29 2.63 -1.35 -3.06
N SER A 30 1.59 -0.67 -2.58
CA SER A 30 0.33 -0.50 -3.30
C SER A 30 0.51 0.23 -4.63
N ILE A 31 1.33 1.29 -4.68
CA ILE A 31 1.65 2.01 -5.94
C ILE A 31 2.36 1.07 -6.92
N ILE A 32 3.37 0.32 -6.47
CA ILE A 32 4.15 -0.60 -7.30
C ILE A 32 3.29 -1.76 -7.80
N GLY A 33 2.40 -2.28 -6.94
CA GLY A 33 1.42 -3.30 -7.27
C GLY A 33 0.21 -2.81 -8.07
N GLY A 34 0.27 -1.62 -8.68
CA GLY A 34 -0.78 -1.10 -9.57
C GLY A 34 -2.00 -0.49 -8.88
N LYS A 35 -2.10 -0.56 -7.56
CA LYS A 35 -3.16 0.05 -6.72
C LYS A 35 -2.83 1.51 -6.41
N MET A 36 -2.75 2.33 -7.46
CA MET A 36 -2.26 3.72 -7.38
C MET A 36 -3.12 4.60 -6.44
N LYS A 37 -4.45 4.47 -6.50
CA LYS A 37 -5.36 5.27 -5.66
C LYS A 37 -5.21 4.92 -4.18
N GLU A 38 -5.26 3.63 -3.84
CA GLU A 38 -5.05 3.17 -2.46
C GLU A 38 -3.67 3.57 -1.96
N GLY A 39 -2.63 3.38 -2.78
CA GLY A 39 -1.26 3.68 -2.40
C GLY A 39 -1.00 5.16 -2.11
N ILE A 40 -1.54 6.07 -2.91
CA ILE A 40 -1.42 7.52 -2.66
C ILE A 40 -2.14 7.89 -1.36
N ILE A 41 -3.37 7.41 -1.15
CA ILE A 41 -4.11 7.67 0.09
C ILE A 41 -3.34 7.12 1.29
N GLN A 42 -2.75 5.93 1.16
CA GLN A 42 -1.98 5.29 2.21
C GLN A 42 -0.75 6.10 2.60
N LEU A 43 0.00 6.57 1.61
CA LEU A 43 1.15 7.47 1.82
C LEU A 43 0.75 8.78 2.49
N VAL A 44 -0.28 9.46 1.97
CA VAL A 44 -0.72 10.76 2.51
C VAL A 44 -1.19 10.61 3.95
N LEU A 45 -2.03 9.62 4.27
CA LEU A 45 -2.50 9.40 5.63
C LEU A 45 -1.38 8.98 6.57
N THR A 46 -0.39 8.23 6.08
CA THR A 46 0.80 7.89 6.88
C THR A 46 1.59 9.15 7.22
N VAL A 47 1.83 10.04 6.26
CA VAL A 47 2.51 11.32 6.53
C VAL A 47 1.69 12.20 7.47
N VAL A 48 0.37 12.30 7.27
CA VAL A 48 -0.54 13.05 8.15
C VAL A 48 -0.61 12.46 9.57
N SER A 49 -0.38 11.15 9.72
CA SER A 49 -0.34 10.52 11.04
C SER A 49 0.81 11.04 11.91
N ILE A 50 1.94 11.45 11.32
CA ILE A 50 3.13 11.94 12.04
C ILE A 50 2.82 13.18 12.90
N PRO A 51 2.30 14.31 12.37
CA PRO A 51 1.92 15.44 13.20
C PRO A 51 0.76 15.10 14.16
N LEU A 52 -0.12 14.17 13.79
CA LEU A 52 -1.21 13.72 14.67
C LEU A 52 -0.71 12.88 15.85
N MET A 53 0.51 12.31 15.81
CA MET A 53 1.08 11.56 16.95
C MET A 53 1.32 12.46 18.16
N PHE A 54 1.54 13.78 17.96
CA PHE A 54 1.69 14.74 19.06
C PHE A 54 0.42 14.88 19.91
N ILE A 55 -0.75 14.54 19.36
CA ILE A 55 -2.03 14.53 20.07
C ILE A 55 -2.58 13.10 20.25
N LEU A 56 -1.69 12.10 20.22
CA LEU A 56 -1.94 10.66 20.42
C LEU A 56 -2.85 9.97 19.38
N ILE A 57 -3.68 10.69 18.62
CA ILE A 57 -4.55 10.09 17.59
C ILE A 57 -3.79 9.66 16.33
N GLY A 58 -2.56 10.12 16.14
CA GLY A 58 -1.71 9.66 15.04
C GLY A 58 -1.30 8.19 15.15
N PHE A 59 -1.17 7.65 16.37
CA PHE A 59 -0.83 6.23 16.58
C PHE A 59 -1.91 5.26 16.06
N PRO A 60 -3.19 5.37 16.45
CA PRO A 60 -4.23 4.51 15.90
C PRO A 60 -4.43 4.73 14.40
N LEU A 61 -4.25 5.95 13.90
CA LEU A 61 -4.29 6.22 12.46
C LEU A 61 -3.16 5.46 11.74
N ALA A 62 -1.91 5.57 12.21
CA ALA A 62 -0.76 4.89 11.62
C ALA A 62 -0.94 3.37 11.63
N LEU A 63 -1.42 2.78 12.73
CA LEU A 63 -1.72 1.35 12.81
C LEU A 63 -2.82 0.94 11.81
N GLY A 64 -3.89 1.73 11.71
CA GLY A 64 -4.94 1.51 10.71
C GLY A 64 -4.41 1.51 9.29
N MET A 65 -3.50 2.44 8.98
CA MET A 65 -2.85 2.51 7.66
C MET A 65 -1.95 1.31 7.38
N TRP A 66 -1.22 0.81 8.39
CA TRP A 66 -0.40 -0.40 8.27
C TRP A 66 -1.25 -1.65 7.99
N ILE A 67 -2.35 -1.81 8.73
CA ILE A 67 -3.28 -2.92 8.53
C ILE A 67 -3.89 -2.85 7.13
N TRP A 68 -4.31 -1.65 6.69
CA TRP A 68 -4.89 -1.48 5.37
C TRP A 68 -3.87 -1.77 4.25
N ALA A 69 -2.62 -1.31 4.39
CA ALA A 69 -1.56 -1.59 3.42
C ALA A 69 -1.22 -3.10 3.33
N LEU A 70 -1.31 -3.83 4.44
CA LEU A 70 -1.20 -5.30 4.46
C LEU A 70 -2.35 -5.94 3.68
N VAL A 71 -3.60 -5.51 3.91
CA VAL A 71 -4.77 -6.00 3.17
C VAL A 71 -4.62 -5.74 1.67
N THR A 72 -4.21 -4.54 1.27
CA THR A 72 -3.97 -4.21 -0.15
C THR A 72 -2.85 -5.06 -0.74
N GLY A 73 -1.75 -5.29 0.00
CA GLY A 73 -0.66 -6.16 -0.45
C GLY A 73 -1.12 -7.62 -0.66
N ILE A 74 -1.97 -8.15 0.22
CA ILE A 74 -2.55 -9.50 0.06
C ILE A 74 -3.48 -9.56 -1.15
N GLN A 75 -4.26 -8.50 -1.43
CA GLN A 75 -5.10 -8.45 -2.63
C GLN A 75 -4.25 -8.49 -3.91
N ILE A 76 -3.16 -7.72 -3.96
CA ILE A 76 -2.20 -7.75 -5.08
C ILE A 76 -1.59 -9.15 -5.26
N LEU A 77 -1.26 -9.82 -4.16
CA LEU A 77 -0.72 -11.19 -4.20
C LEU A 77 -1.73 -12.19 -4.77
N LYS A 78 -3.01 -12.09 -4.38
CA LYS A 78 -4.08 -12.95 -4.92
C LYS A 78 -4.39 -12.67 -6.38
N GLU A 79 -4.19 -11.45 -6.86
CA GLU A 79 -4.36 -11.09 -8.27
C GLU A 79 -3.21 -11.59 -9.16
N ALA A 80 -2.06 -11.92 -8.56
CA ALA A 80 -0.86 -12.43 -9.23
C ALA A 80 -0.81 -13.97 -9.32
N GLU A 81 -1.68 -14.67 -8.58
CA GLU A 81 -1.90 -16.12 -8.65
C GLU A 81 -2.79 -16.50 -9.85
#